data_AF-A0A1J4UII8-F1
#
_entry.id   AF-A0A1J4UII8-F1
#
_cell.length_a   1.000
_cell.length_b   1.000
_cell.length_c   1.000
_cell.angle_alpha   90.00
_cell.angle_beta   90.00
_cell.angle_gamma   90.00
#
_symmetry.space_group_name_H-M   'P 1'
#
loop_
_entity.id
_entity.type
_entity.pdbx_description
1 polymer ?
#
loop_
_entity_poly.entity_id
_entity_poly.type
_entity_poly.pdbx_seq_one_letter_code
_entity_poly.pdbx_strand_id
1 'polypeptide(L)'
;MLTNKTRKKNIASHASSGSRLHSKRDKPAAAKCALCSAKLAGMPRLHSTQLKRLSKTEKRPERAFGGIICGKCVKRILTEKTRLENGSMTKHNVDFRHLKYIEAMKKI
;
A
#
# COMPACT_ATOMS: atom_id res chain seq x y z
N MET A 1 16.72 15.86 -18.35
CA MET A 1 17.75 15.13 -17.58
C MET A 1 17.30 13.68 -17.35
N LEU A 2 17.63 12.76 -18.26
CA LEU A 2 17.43 11.33 -18.04
C LEU A 2 18.61 10.81 -17.22
N THR A 3 18.53 10.91 -15.89
CA THR A 3 19.54 10.26 -15.05
C THR A 3 19.35 8.76 -15.21
N ASN A 4 20.19 8.13 -16.05
CA ASN A 4 20.37 6.70 -16.14
C ASN A 4 20.74 6.19 -14.75
N LYS A 5 19.73 5.91 -13.93
CA LYS A 5 19.87 5.32 -12.61
C LYS A 5 20.54 3.98 -12.82
N THR A 6 21.86 3.97 -12.62
CA THR A 6 22.78 2.89 -12.97
C THR A 6 22.24 1.57 -12.44
N ARG A 7 21.80 0.66 -13.32
CA ARG A 7 21.36 -0.68 -12.92
C ARG A 7 22.52 -1.32 -12.16
N LYS A 8 22.34 -1.62 -10.87
CA LYS A 8 23.36 -2.31 -10.09
C LYS A 8 23.59 -3.69 -10.72
N LYS A 9 24.80 -3.91 -11.26
CA LYS A 9 25.21 -5.17 -11.88
C LYS A 9 25.81 -6.07 -10.81
N ASN A 10 25.44 -7.34 -10.82
CA ASN A 10 26.08 -8.38 -10.03
C ASN A 10 26.74 -9.36 -10.99
N ILE A 11 28.02 -9.65 -10.76
CA ILE A 11 28.73 -10.72 -11.47
C ILE A 11 28.36 -12.02 -10.76
N ALA A 12 27.76 -12.97 -11.49
CA ALA A 12 27.51 -14.32 -10.99
C ALA A 12 28.36 -15.30 -11.82
N SER A 13 29.20 -16.06 -11.13
CA SER A 13 29.99 -17.15 -11.72
C SER A 13 29.16 -18.43 -11.75
N HIS A 14 29.00 -19.02 -12.93
CA HIS A 14 28.41 -20.35 -13.08
C HIS A 14 29.51 -21.41 -13.06
N ALA A 15 29.23 -22.58 -12.48
CA ALA A 15 30.20 -23.66 -12.28
C ALA A 15 30.81 -24.24 -13.59
N SER A 16 30.21 -23.98 -14.76
CA SER A 16 30.58 -24.66 -16.02
C SER A 16 30.96 -23.76 -17.21
N SER A 17 30.60 -22.47 -17.24
CA SER A 17 30.68 -21.65 -18.48
C SER A 17 30.96 -20.16 -18.28
N GLY A 18 31.84 -19.85 -17.32
CA GLY A 18 32.33 -18.48 -17.10
C GLY A 18 31.37 -17.55 -16.36
N SER A 19 31.83 -16.33 -16.09
CA SER A 19 31.10 -15.30 -15.33
C SER A 19 30.13 -14.52 -16.23
N ARG A 20 28.85 -14.43 -15.84
CA ARG A 20 27.85 -13.60 -16.52
C ARG A 20 27.44 -12.40 -15.66
N LEU A 21 27.23 -11.25 -16.31
CA LEU A 21 26.74 -10.03 -15.69
C LEU A 21 25.21 -10.06 -15.59
N HIS A 22 24.66 -10.15 -14.37
CA HIS A 22 23.23 -10.02 -14.13
C HIS A 22 22.89 -8.60 -13.65
N SER A 23 21.97 -7.93 -14.33
CA SER A 23 21.48 -6.61 -13.88
C SER A 23 20.35 -6.78 -12.86
N LYS A 24 20.54 -6.27 -11.65
CA LYS A 24 19.46 -6.23 -10.65
C LYS A 24 18.45 -5.14 -11.01
N ARG A 25 17.18 -5.47 -10.84
CA ARG A 25 16.09 -4.49 -10.90
C ARG A 25 16.03 -3.72 -9.59
N ASP A 26 15.64 -2.46 -9.67
CA ASP A 26 15.39 -1.63 -8.50
C ASP A 26 14.25 -2.20 -7.66
N LYS A 27 14.39 -2.08 -6.33
CA LYS A 27 13.33 -2.45 -5.40
C LYS A 27 12.20 -1.41 -5.49
N PRO A 28 10.94 -1.84 -5.67
CA PRO A 28 9.82 -0.91 -5.69
C PRO A 28 9.65 -0.23 -4.33
N ALA A 29 9.06 0.96 -4.35
CA ALA A 29 8.73 1.69 -3.13
C ALA A 29 7.70 0.92 -2.29
N ALA A 30 7.73 1.13 -0.97
CA ALA A 30 6.72 0.57 -0.08
C ALA A 30 5.34 1.18 -0.37
N ALA A 31 4.28 0.38 -0.19
CA ALA A 31 2.91 0.87 -0.24
C ALA A 31 2.67 1.90 0.88
N LYS A 32 1.97 2.99 0.54
CA LYS A 32 1.70 4.12 1.44
C LYS A 32 0.20 4.27 1.68
N CYS A 33 -0.14 4.76 2.87
CA CYS A 33 -1.51 5.11 3.24
C CYS A 33 -2.01 6.32 2.43
N ALA A 34 -3.24 6.25 1.93
CA ALA A 34 -3.87 7.35 1.19
C ALA A 34 -4.08 8.63 2.02
N LEU A 35 -4.23 8.51 3.35
CA LEU A 35 -4.52 9.65 4.24
C LEU A 35 -3.28 10.27 4.86
N CYS A 36 -2.47 9.45 5.52
CA CYS A 36 -1.31 9.92 6.29
C CYS A 36 0.03 9.60 5.64
N SER A 37 0.06 8.99 4.45
CA SER A 37 1.27 8.57 3.73
C SER A 37 2.20 7.58 4.44
N ALA A 38 1.80 7.09 5.62
CA ALA A 38 2.54 6.09 6.39
C ALA A 38 2.70 4.78 5.60
N LYS A 39 3.81 4.08 5.83
CA LYS A 39 4.09 2.77 5.21
C LYS A 39 3.03 1.75 5.66
N LEU A 40 2.44 1.02 4.72
CA LEU A 40 1.47 -0.03 5.01
C LEU A 40 2.19 -1.32 5.38
N ALA A 41 1.94 -1.81 6.61
CA ALA A 41 2.40 -3.11 7.07
C ALA A 41 1.58 -4.24 6.43
N GLY A 42 2.22 -5.37 6.17
CA GLY A 42 1.57 -6.56 5.61
C GLY A 42 1.32 -6.52 4.10
N MET A 43 1.83 -5.51 3.37
CA MET A 43 1.83 -5.52 1.90
C MET A 43 3.20 -5.91 1.34
N PRO A 44 3.26 -6.84 0.37
CA PRO A 44 4.51 -7.26 -0.24
C PRO A 44 5.10 -6.15 -1.11
N ARG A 45 6.42 -5.97 -1.04
CA ARG A 45 7.17 -5.03 -1.89
C ARG A 45 7.65 -5.71 -3.15
N LEU A 46 6.74 -5.91 -4.09
CA LEU A 46 7.01 -6.62 -5.34
C LEU A 46 6.69 -5.76 -6.55
N HIS A 47 7.32 -6.08 -7.68
CA HIS A 47 6.99 -5.45 -8.95
C HIS A 47 5.57 -5.81 -9.39
N SER A 48 4.96 -4.98 -10.23
CA SER A 48 3.58 -5.17 -10.69
C SER A 48 3.34 -6.55 -11.33
N THR A 49 4.31 -7.07 -12.08
CA THR A 49 4.27 -8.40 -12.69
C THR A 49 4.25 -9.53 -11.66
N GLN A 50 5.01 -9.40 -10.57
CA GLN A 50 5.03 -10.38 -9.48
C GLN A 50 3.79 -10.24 -8.60
N LEU A 51 3.36 -9.01 -8.32
CA LEU A 51 2.17 -8.73 -7.52
C LEU A 51 0.88 -9.25 -8.18
N LYS A 52 0.81 -9.26 -9.52
CA LYS A 52 -0.33 -9.85 -10.25
C LYS A 52 -0.46 -11.36 -10.02
N ARG A 53 0.65 -12.08 -9.88
CA ARG A 53 0.70 -13.56 -9.71
C ARG A 53 0.27 -14.04 -8.32
N LEU A 54 0.40 -13.20 -7.31
CA LEU A 54 0.00 -13.54 -5.95
C LEU A 54 -1.52 -13.73 -5.83
N SER A 55 -1.95 -14.44 -4.80
CA SER A 55 -3.35 -14.58 -4.41
C SER A 55 -3.90 -13.28 -3.77
N LYS A 56 -5.22 -13.20 -3.53
CA LYS A 56 -5.83 -12.00 -2.94
C LYS A 56 -5.37 -11.76 -1.49
N THR A 57 -5.20 -12.83 -0.71
CA THR A 57 -4.80 -12.78 0.70
C THR A 57 -3.35 -12.34 0.86
N GLU A 58 -2.46 -12.77 -0.04
CA GLU A 58 -1.05 -12.34 -0.04
C GLU A 58 -0.85 -10.88 -0.45
N LYS A 59 -1.77 -10.32 -1.25
CA LYS A 59 -1.69 -8.92 -1.71
C LYS A 59 -2.11 -7.92 -0.64
N ARG A 60 -3.10 -8.25 0.19
CA ARG A 60 -3.73 -7.31 1.11
C ARG A 60 -4.13 -7.98 2.44
N PRO A 61 -3.96 -7.29 3.58
CA PRO A 61 -4.55 -7.73 4.83
C PRO A 61 -6.08 -7.77 4.78
N GLU A 62 -6.67 -8.72 5.51
CA GLU A 62 -8.12 -8.94 5.63
C GLU A 62 -8.77 -7.97 6.64
N ARG A 63 -8.75 -6.68 6.31
CA ARG A 63 -9.49 -5.67 7.09
C ARG A 63 -10.17 -4.68 6.17
N ALA A 64 -11.10 -3.90 6.73
CA ALA A 64 -11.71 -2.78 6.03
C ALA A 64 -10.63 -1.85 5.44
N PHE A 65 -10.75 -1.56 4.15
CA PHE A 65 -9.79 -0.76 3.37
C PHE A 65 -8.32 -1.26 3.46
N GLY A 66 -8.14 -2.58 3.60
CA GLY A 66 -6.83 -3.25 3.58
C GLY A 66 -6.05 -2.95 2.31
N GLY A 67 -4.82 -2.47 2.45
CA GLY A 67 -3.94 -2.10 1.34
C GLY A 67 -4.11 -0.67 0.81
N ILE A 68 -5.06 0.11 1.36
CA ILE A 68 -5.28 1.52 0.98
C ILE A 68 -5.02 2.45 2.16
N ILE A 69 -5.58 2.11 3.32
CA ILE A 69 -5.51 2.92 4.55
C ILE A 69 -4.75 2.15 5.62
N CYS A 70 -3.97 2.81 6.48
CA CYS A 70 -3.31 2.14 7.61
C CYS A 70 -4.30 1.85 8.76
N GLY A 71 -3.96 0.90 9.65
CA GLY A 71 -4.85 0.52 10.76
C GLY A 71 -5.25 1.69 11.68
N LYS A 72 -4.33 2.64 11.89
CA LYS A 72 -4.59 3.84 12.71
C LYS A 72 -5.68 4.73 12.10
N CYS A 73 -5.61 4.98 10.79
CA CYS A 73 -6.61 5.80 10.11
C CYS A 73 -7.95 5.08 9.99
N VAL A 74 -7.97 3.75 9.79
CA VAL A 74 -9.23 2.98 9.81
C VAL A 74 -9.91 3.09 11.17
N LYS A 75 -9.16 2.99 12.28
CA LYS A 75 -9.71 3.18 13.62
C LYS A 75 -10.38 4.55 13.79
N ARG A 76 -9.73 5.63 13.32
CA ARG A 76 -10.28 7.00 13.37
C ARG A 76 -11.57 7.13 12.57
N ILE A 77 -11.57 6.64 11.33
CA ILE A 77 -12.75 6.62 10.45
C ILE A 77 -13.91 5.87 11.12
N LEU A 78 -13.63 4.74 11.76
CA LEU A 78 -14.66 3.94 12.43
C LEU A 78 -15.25 4.70 13.63
N THR A 79 -14.42 5.34 14.45
CA THR A 79 -14.89 6.19 15.55
C THR A 79 -15.72 7.38 15.07
N GLU A 80 -15.28 8.05 14.00
CA GLU A 80 -16.02 9.17 13.39
C GLU A 80 -17.35 8.71 12.82
N LYS A 81 -17.39 7.54 12.15
CA LYS A 81 -18.63 6.93 11.66
C LYS A 81 -19.62 6.71 12.81
N THR A 82 -19.20 6.07 13.89
CA THR A 82 -20.07 5.82 15.06
C THR A 82 -20.54 7.13 15.69
N ARG A 83 -19.69 8.16 15.77
CA ARG A 83 -20.08 9.48 16.31
C ARG A 83 -21.11 10.20 15.45
N LEU A 84 -21.00 10.10 14.13
CA LEU A 84 -21.98 10.62 13.17
C LEU A 84 -23.31 9.86 13.26
N GLU A 85 -23.26 8.54 13.42
CA GLU A 85 -24.46 7.70 13.58
C GLU A 85 -25.20 8.01 14.89
N ASN A 86 -24.47 8.24 15.98
CA ASN A 86 -25.03 8.61 17.28
C ASN A 86 -25.45 10.09 17.36
N GLY A 87 -25.28 10.89 16.30
CA GLY A 87 -25.63 12.31 16.29
C GLY A 87 -24.73 13.24 17.12
N SER A 88 -23.68 12.70 17.75
CA SER A 88 -22.70 13.48 18.53
C SER A 88 -21.81 14.41 17.67
N MET A 89 -21.80 14.22 16.35
CA MET A 89 -21.07 15.04 15.39
C MET A 89 -21.88 15.27 14.12
N THR A 90 -21.65 16.41 13.46
CA THR A 90 -22.15 16.72 12.11
C THR A 90 -21.09 16.43 11.06
N LYS A 91 -21.50 16.23 9.80
CA LYS A 91 -20.58 15.94 8.68
C LYS A 91 -19.54 17.04 8.46
N HIS A 92 -19.89 18.28 8.77
CA HIS A 92 -19.02 19.45 8.59
C HIS A 92 -17.79 19.43 9.52
N ASN A 93 -17.89 18.77 10.66
CA ASN A 93 -16.82 18.70 11.67
C ASN A 93 -15.86 17.53 11.46
N VAL A 94 -16.05 16.74 10.40
CA VAL A 94 -15.17 15.61 10.04
C VAL A 94 -14.27 16.02 8.88
N ASP A 95 -13.00 15.61 8.91
CA ASP A 95 -12.06 15.88 7.82
C ASP A 95 -12.65 15.34 6.50
N PHE A 96 -12.69 16.19 5.47
CA PHE A 96 -13.22 15.87 4.14
C PHE A 96 -12.59 14.60 3.56
N ARG A 97 -11.33 14.32 3.90
CA ARG A 97 -10.62 13.11 3.46
C ARG A 97 -11.20 11.84 4.09
N HIS A 98 -11.73 11.93 5.31
CA HIS A 98 -12.37 10.82 5.99
C HIS A 98 -13.82 10.62 5.51
N LEU A 99 -14.53 11.70 5.18
CA LEU A 99 -15.93 11.64 4.69
C LEU A 99 -16.08 10.67 3.50
N LYS A 100 -15.16 10.71 2.54
CA LYS A 100 -15.13 9.77 1.40
C LYS A 100 -15.18 8.30 1.83
N TYR A 101 -14.45 7.94 2.89
CA TYR A 101 -14.37 6.56 3.37
C TYR A 101 -15.56 6.18 4.26
N ILE A 102 -16.08 7.13 5.03
CA ILE A 102 -17.29 6.93 5.85
C ILE A 102 -18.50 6.68 4.94
N GLU A 103 -18.65 7.47 3.87
CA GLU A 103 -19.74 7.30 2.89
C GLU A 103 -19.61 5.98 2.12
N ALA A 104 -18.39 5.59 1.76
CA ALA A 104 -18.14 4.29 1.14
C ALA A 104 -18.54 3.11 2.04
N MET A 105 -18.42 3.26 3.37
CA MET A 105 -18.87 2.25 4.34
C MET A 105 -20.40 2.16 4.49
N LYS A 106 -21.17 3.13 3.99
CA LYS A 106 -22.66 3.10 4.03
C LYS A 106 -23.28 2.35 2.87
N LYS A 107 -22.49 2.01 1.85
CA LYS A 107 -22.92 1.35 0.60
C LYS A 107 -22.72 -0.18 0.60
N ILE A 108 -22.52 -0.78 1.78
CA ILE A 108 -22.49 -2.25 1.96
C ILE A 108 -23.79 -2.63 2.64
#